data_AF-A0A374T3J2-F1
#
_entry.id   AF-A0A374T3J2-F1
#
_cell.length_a   1.000
_cell.length_b   1.000
_cell.length_c   1.000
_cell.angle_alpha   90.00
_cell.angle_beta   90.00
_cell.angle_gamma   90.00
#
_symmetry.space_group_name_H-M   'P 1'
#
loop_
_entity.id
_entity.type
_entity.pdbx_description
1 polymer ?
#
loop_
_entity_poly.entity_id
_entity_poly.type
_entity_poly.pdbx_seq_one_letter_code
_entity_poly.pdbx_strand_id
1 'polypeptide(L)'
;MDGIYAFKGLGPHFPRQIFVYKREKIFIFNSRGDYNPEGVIMEFCSCIKKLNLTHKEIVDYLNVICLYLQEEEEADYGDTIK
;
A
#
# COMPACT_ATOMS: atom_id res chain seq x y z
N MET A 1 6.65 -12.79 8.77
CA MET A 1 8.00 -12.49 8.23
C MET A 1 8.06 -10.99 7.97
N ASP A 2 9.25 -10.39 7.87
CA ASP A 2 9.34 -8.99 7.50
C ASP A 2 8.95 -8.82 6.02
N GLY A 3 8.16 -7.79 5.70
CA GLY A 3 7.63 -7.61 4.35
C GLY A 3 6.57 -6.52 4.23
N ILE A 4 6.21 -6.25 2.98
CA ILE A 4 5.02 -5.50 2.61
C ILE A 4 3.89 -6.48 2.30
N TYR A 5 2.70 -6.17 2.76
CA TYR A 5 1.52 -7.02 2.69
C TYR A 5 0.34 -6.22 2.18
N ALA A 6 -0.52 -6.88 1.40
CA ALA A 6 -1.82 -6.35 1.01
C ALA A 6 -2.91 -7.21 1.64
N PHE A 7 -4.00 -6.57 2.07
CA PHE A 7 -5.22 -7.26 2.45
C PHE A 7 -6.43 -6.63 1.76
N LYS A 8 -7.41 -7.46 1.41
CA LYS A 8 -8.70 -7.03 0.86
C LYS A 8 -9.80 -7.47 1.80
N GLY A 9 -10.75 -6.58 2.09
CA GLY A 9 -11.97 -6.94 2.80
C GLY A 9 -12.81 -7.96 2.01
N LEU A 10 -13.73 -8.64 2.70
CA LEU A 10 -14.66 -9.57 2.05
C LEU A 10 -15.73 -8.78 1.28
N GLY A 11 -15.55 -8.65 -0.04
CA GLY A 11 -16.53 -8.06 -0.95
C GLY A 11 -15.88 -7.34 -2.13
N PRO A 12 -16.62 -7.14 -3.24
CA PRO A 12 -16.08 -6.53 -4.45
C PRO A 12 -15.70 -5.05 -4.28
N HIS A 13 -16.39 -4.33 -3.37
CA HIS A 13 -16.25 -2.89 -3.16
C HIS A 13 -15.26 -2.48 -2.06
N PHE A 14 -14.46 -3.42 -1.52
CA PHE A 14 -13.44 -3.07 -0.52
C PHE A 14 -12.10 -2.83 -1.22
N PRO A 15 -11.57 -1.58 -1.19
CA PRO A 15 -10.26 -1.29 -1.74
C PRO A 15 -9.19 -2.10 -1.00
N ARG A 16 -8.15 -2.51 -1.73
CA ARG A 16 -7.02 -3.21 -1.12
C ARG A 16 -6.23 -2.22 -0.26
N GLN A 17 -5.88 -2.64 0.95
CA GLN A 17 -5.04 -1.87 1.86
C GLN A 17 -3.69 -2.55 1.99
N ILE A 18 -2.63 -1.75 2.11
CA ILE A 18 -1.27 -2.24 2.29
C ILE A 18 -0.70 -1.84 3.65
N PHE A 19 0.22 -2.66 4.16
CA PHE A 19 1.00 -2.36 5.35
C PHE A 19 2.38 -2.99 5.27
N VAL A 20 3.35 -2.42 5.98
CA VAL A 20 4.69 -3.01 6.16
C VAL A 20 4.81 -3.55 7.57
N TYR A 21 5.20 -4.81 7.69
CA TYR A 21 5.62 -5.42 8.95
C TYR A 21 7.13 -5.58 8.95
N LYS A 22 7.81 -5.03 9.94
CA LYS A 22 9.26 -5.18 10.09
C LYS A 22 9.65 -5.19 11.56
N ARG A 23 10.37 -6.23 12.00
CA ARG A 23 10.89 -6.34 13.38
C ARG A 23 9.83 -6.01 14.43
N GLU A 24 8.68 -6.69 14.35
CA GLU A 24 7.55 -6.56 15.27
C GLU A 24 6.84 -5.19 15.24
N LYS A 25 7.16 -4.33 14.28
CA LYS A 25 6.49 -3.05 14.05
C LYS A 25 5.65 -3.10 12.78
N ILE A 26 4.49 -2.46 12.83
CA ILE A 26 3.58 -2.32 11.69
C ILE A 26 3.49 -0.85 11.31
N PHE A 27 3.56 -0.57 10.01
CA PHE A 27 3.15 0.69 9.41
C PHE A 27 1.96 0.43 8.49
N ILE A 28 0.81 1.01 8.81
CA ILE A 28 -0.42 0.91 8.03
C ILE A 28 -0.53 2.14 7.14
N PHE A 29 -0.82 1.94 5.86
CA PHE A 29 -1.10 3.01 4.92
C PHE A 29 -2.57 3.40 5.03
N ASN A 30 -2.85 4.69 5.21
CA ASN A 30 -4.22 5.22 5.29
C ASN A 30 -4.73 5.66 3.92
N SER A 31 -3.82 6.08 3.04
CA SER A 31 -4.17 6.47 1.68
C SER A 31 -4.59 5.24 0.88
N ARG A 32 -5.64 5.41 0.09
CA ARG A 32 -6.16 4.36 -0.80
C ARG A 32 -5.48 4.46 -2.16
N GLY A 33 -5.03 3.34 -2.73
CA GLY A 33 -4.38 3.33 -4.04
C GLY A 33 -5.30 3.76 -5.19
N ASP A 34 -6.58 3.41 -5.13
CA ASP A 34 -7.59 3.72 -6.17
C ASP A 34 -8.07 5.18 -6.16
N TYR A 35 -7.83 5.93 -5.07
CA TYR A 35 -8.33 7.29 -4.88
C TYR A 35 -7.23 8.32 -4.63
N ASN A 36 -6.16 7.95 -3.95
CA ASN A 36 -5.07 8.85 -3.56
C ASN A 36 -3.70 8.16 -3.69
N PRO A 37 -3.27 7.83 -4.91
CA PRO A 37 -1.99 7.16 -5.17
C PRO A 37 -0.79 8.00 -4.70
N GLU A 38 -0.81 9.33 -4.83
CA GLU A 38 0.27 10.17 -4.32
C GLU A 38 0.38 10.10 -2.79
N GLY A 39 -0.76 10.00 -2.10
CA GLY A 39 -0.81 9.80 -0.65
C GLY A 39 -0.10 8.51 -0.22
N VAL A 40 -0.27 7.41 -0.98
CA VAL A 40 0.42 6.15 -0.71
C VAL A 40 1.94 6.31 -0.81
N ILE A 41 2.44 7.01 -1.83
CA ILE A 41 3.87 7.28 -2.01
C ILE A 41 4.41 8.18 -0.89
N MET A 42 3.66 9.21 -0.49
CA MET A 42 4.04 10.08 0.63
C MET A 42 4.11 9.33 1.97
N GLU A 43 3.15 8.43 2.21
CA GLU A 43 3.15 7.57 3.39
C GLU A 43 4.33 6.60 3.37
N PHE A 44 4.73 6.10 2.20
CA PHE A 44 5.91 5.26 2.07
C PHE A 44 7.19 5.98 2.53
N CYS A 45 7.37 7.25 2.16
CA CYS A 45 8.49 8.07 2.66
C CYS A 45 8.52 8.14 4.21
N SER A 46 7.35 8.15 4.86
CA SER A 46 7.23 8.11 6.31
C SER A 46 7.54 6.71 6.87
N CYS A 47 7.09 5.66 6.19
CA CYS A 47 7.36 4.25 6.51
C CYS A 47 8.87 3.96 6.53
N ILE A 48 9.61 4.42 5.51
CA ILE A 48 11.07 4.28 5.41
C ILE A 48 11.77 4.74 6.69
N LYS A 49 11.41 5.93 7.17
CA LYS A 49 11.99 6.54 8.37
C LYS A 49 11.56 5.81 9.65
N LYS A 50 10.27 5.49 9.78
CA LYS A 50 9.72 4.87 11.01
C LYS A 50 10.21 3.44 11.22
N LEU A 51 10.37 2.66 10.15
CA LEU A 51 10.79 1.27 10.21
C LEU A 51 12.28 1.06 9.95
N ASN A 52 13.02 2.14 9.67
CA ASN A 52 14.45 2.10 9.33
C ASN A 52 14.72 1.08 8.21
N LEU A 53 14.06 1.27 7.07
CA LEU A 53 14.21 0.40 5.91
C LEU A 53 15.62 0.53 5.32
N THR A 54 16.20 -0.60 4.96
CA THR A 54 17.46 -0.67 4.22
C THR A 54 17.24 -0.23 2.78
N HIS A 55 18.29 0.20 2.09
CA HIS A 55 18.18 0.59 0.69
C HIS A 55 17.54 -0.50 -0.20
N LYS A 56 17.88 -1.77 0.06
CA LYS A 56 17.27 -2.91 -0.64
C LYS A 56 15.77 -2.99 -0.39
N GLU A 57 15.32 -2.96 0.87
CA GLU A 57 13.89 -2.98 1.20
C GLU A 57 13.16 -1.76 0.63
N ILE A 58 13.80 -0.59 0.58
CA ILE A 58 13.21 0.61 -0.02
C ILE A 58 12.90 0.36 -1.49
N VAL A 59 13.87 -0.13 -2.25
CA VAL A 59 13.71 -0.42 -3.68
C VAL A 59 12.68 -1.54 -3.90
N ASP A 60 12.81 -2.64 -3.15
CA ASP A 60 11.92 -3.79 -3.27
C ASP A 60 10.46 -3.41 -2.95
N TYR A 61 10.22 -2.68 -1.85
CA TYR A 61 8.87 -2.29 -1.44
C TYR A 61 8.30 -1.19 -2.33
N LEU A 62 9.12 -0.28 -2.87
CA LEU A 62 8.66 0.72 -3.84
C LEU A 62 8.15 0.03 -5.12
N ASN A 63 8.87 -0.98 -5.61
CA ASN A 63 8.42 -1.76 -6.77
C ASN A 63 7.08 -2.44 -6.51
N VAL A 64 6.90 -3.04 -5.32
CA VAL A 64 5.60 -3.64 -4.94
C VAL A 64 4.50 -2.59 -4.84
N ILE A 65 4.78 -1.40 -4.29
CA ILE A 65 3.80 -0.31 -4.22
C ILE A 65 3.40 0.16 -5.63
N CYS A 66 4.36 0.33 -6.55
CA CYS A 66 4.06 0.71 -7.92
C CYS A 66 3.16 -0.31 -8.62
N LEU A 67 3.45 -1.61 -8.48
CA LEU A 67 2.60 -2.67 -9.03
C LEU A 67 1.21 -2.65 -8.39
N TYR A 68 1.13 -2.49 -7.07
CA TYR A 68 -0.14 -2.34 -6.37
C TYR A 68 -0.97 -1.17 -6.93
N LEU A 69 -0.36 0.00 -7.13
CA LEU A 69 -1.07 1.18 -7.66
C LEU A 69 -1.56 0.98 -9.10
N GLN A 70 -0.76 0.33 -9.95
CA GLN A 70 -1.18 -0.03 -11.32
C GLN A 70 -2.40 -0.94 -11.31
N GLU A 71 -2.40 -1.96 -10.44
CA GLU A 71 -3.54 -2.87 -10.32
C GLU A 71 -4.78 -2.20 -9.70
N GLU A 72 -4.61 -1.19 -8.82
CA GLU A 72 -5.74 -0.42 -8.27
C GLU A 72 -6.36 0.53 -9.31
N GLU A 73 -5.58 1.08 -10.25
CA GLU A 73 -6.08 1.90 -11.35
C GLU A 73 -6.99 1.11 -12.30
N GLU A 74 -6.69 -0.18 -12.51
CA GLU A 74 -7.49 -1.09 -13.32
C GLU A 74 -8.68 -1.70 -12.57
N ALA A 75 -8.77 -1.50 -11.25
CA ALA A 75 -9.79 -2.13 -10.42
C ALA A 75 -11.09 -1.33 -10.43
N ASP A 76 -12.17 -1.95 -10.93
CA ASP A 76 -13.52 -1.41 -10.84
C ASP A 76 -14.10 -1.67 -9.44
N TYR A 77 -13.97 -0.68 -8.56
CA TYR A 77 -14.56 -0.70 -7.22
C TYR A 77 -16.05 -0.32 -7.19
N GLY A 78 -16.70 -0.27 -8.36
CA GLY A 78 -18.08 0.14 -8.52
C GLY A 78 -18.19 1.65 -8.36
N ASP A 79 -18.18 2.36 -9.48
CA ASP A 79 -18.62 3.75 -9.51
C ASP A 79 -19.99 3.86 -8.85
N THR A 80 -20.12 4.83 -7.93
CA THR A 80 -21.37 5.16 -7.27
C THR A 80 -22.50 5.21 -8.30
N ILE A 81 -23.53 4.36 -8.14
CA ILE A 81 -24.78 4.53 -8.88
C ILE A 81 -25.26 5.96 -8.61
N LYS A 82 -25.22 6.82 -9.62
CA LYS A 82 -25.91 8.11 -9.62
C LYS A 82 -27.33 7.94 -10.15
#